data_AF-A0A349AZN0-F1
#
_entry.id   AF-A0A349AZN0-F1
#
_cell.length_a   1.000
_cell.length_b   1.000
_cell.length_c   1.000
_cell.angle_alpha   90.00
_cell.angle_beta   90.00
_cell.angle_gamma   90.00
#
_symmetry.space_group_name_H-M   'P 1'
#
loop_
_entity.id
_entity.type
_entity.pdbx_description
1 polymer ?
#
loop_
_entity_poly.entity_id
_entity_poly.type
_entity_poly.pdbx_seq_one_letter_code
_entity_poly.pdbx_strand_id
1 'polypeptide(L)'
;MATKKVTVTLEEEQVAAIRSLVQSGSAASVSGFVQDAVATVLADVAGWGALLADALHDTGGPLTDAERAWADEILSDPPPTGSTR
;
A
#
# COMPACT_ATOMS: atom_id res chain seq x y z
N MET A 1 -2.52 -10.81 20.40
CA MET A 1 -2.84 -9.80 19.36
C MET A 1 -4.35 -9.71 19.24
N ALA A 2 -4.93 -8.51 19.32
CA ALA A 2 -6.36 -8.33 19.13
C ALA A 2 -6.65 -8.14 17.63
N THR A 3 -7.54 -8.97 17.06
CA THR A 3 -7.98 -8.84 15.67
C THR A 3 -9.28 -8.04 15.60
N LYS A 4 -9.42 -7.17 14.61
CA LYS A 4 -10.68 -6.45 14.30
C LYS A 4 -11.17 -6.86 12.91
N LYS A 5 -12.48 -7.02 12.76
CA LYS A 5 -13.11 -7.25 11.45
C LYS A 5 -13.25 -5.92 10.72
N VAL A 6 -12.93 -5.92 9.43
CA VAL A 6 -13.08 -4.79 8.53
C VAL A 6 -13.90 -5.26 7.34
N THR A 7 -14.89 -4.46 6.94
CA THR A 7 -15.64 -4.66 5.70
C THR A 7 -15.04 -3.77 4.63
N VAL A 8 -14.74 -4.33 3.46
CA VAL A 8 -14.18 -3.61 2.31
C VAL A 8 -14.98 -3.92 1.06
N THR A 9 -15.03 -2.96 0.15
CA THR A 9 -15.59 -3.14 -1.20
C THR A 9 -14.43 -3.36 -2.17
N LEU A 10 -14.56 -4.35 -3.04
CA LEU A 10 -13.60 -4.68 -4.09
C LEU A 10 -14.38 -4.86 -5.39
N GLU A 11 -13.71 -4.67 -6.52
CA GLU A 11 -14.29 -4.93 -7.83
C GLU A 11 -14.63 -6.42 -7.97
N GLU A 12 -15.70 -6.73 -8.70
CA GLU A 12 -16.18 -8.11 -8.85
C GLU A 12 -15.12 -9.01 -9.47
N GLU A 13 -14.36 -8.49 -10.45
CA GLU A 13 -13.27 -9.20 -11.13
C GLU A 13 -12.15 -9.56 -10.15
N GLN A 14 -11.84 -8.68 -9.20
CA GLN A 14 -10.82 -8.95 -8.18
C GLN A 14 -11.27 -10.08 -7.26
N VAL A 15 -12.54 -10.05 -6.81
CA VAL A 15 -13.10 -11.12 -5.97
C VAL A 15 -13.12 -12.46 -6.72
N ALA A 16 -13.46 -12.45 -8.02
CA ALA A 16 -13.44 -13.64 -8.86
C ALA A 16 -12.02 -14.22 -9.00
N ALA A 17 -11.02 -13.37 -9.24
CA ALA A 17 -9.61 -13.78 -9.32
C ALA A 17 -9.12 -14.41 -8.00
N ILE A 18 -9.43 -13.78 -6.86
CA ILE A 18 -9.06 -14.33 -5.54
C ILE A 18 -9.70 -15.70 -5.32
N ARG A 19 -10.97 -15.86 -5.68
CA ARG A 19 -11.66 -17.16 -5.57
C ARG A 19 -11.03 -18.24 -6.44
N SER A 20 -10.51 -17.88 -7.62
CA SER A 20 -9.78 -18.82 -8.48
C SER A 20 -8.48 -19.30 -7.82
N LEU A 21 -7.72 -18.38 -7.19
CA LEU A 21 -6.51 -18.72 -6.44
C LEU A 21 -6.77 -19.60 -5.22
N VAL A 22 -7.91 -19.40 -4.54
CA VAL A 22 -8.32 -20.29 -3.45
C VAL A 22 -8.67 -21.68 -3.97
N GLN A 23 -9.38 -21.77 -5.09
CA GLN A 23 -9.73 -23.06 -5.71
C GLN A 23 -8.50 -23.82 -6.23
N SER A 24 -7.47 -23.11 -6.69
CA SER A 24 -6.20 -23.71 -7.10
C SER A 24 -5.31 -24.12 -5.92
N GLY A 25 -5.72 -23.85 -4.68
CA GLY A 25 -4.95 -24.14 -3.47
C GLY A 25 -3.81 -23.17 -3.19
N SER A 26 -3.71 -22.06 -3.94
CA SER A 26 -2.68 -21.04 -3.75
C SER A 26 -2.94 -20.14 -2.54
N ALA A 27 -4.18 -20.10 -2.03
CA ALA A 27 -4.56 -19.38 -0.82
C ALA A 27 -5.58 -20.19 0.00
N ALA A 28 -5.46 -20.14 1.34
CA ALA A 28 -6.33 -20.91 2.23
C ALA A 28 -7.79 -20.41 2.26
N SER A 29 -8.02 -19.12 2.02
CA SER A 29 -9.34 -18.51 1.91
C SER A 29 -9.26 -17.12 1.29
N VAL A 30 -10.39 -16.54 0.90
CA VAL A 30 -10.46 -15.15 0.42
C VAL A 30 -9.96 -14.18 1.49
N SER A 31 -10.40 -14.34 2.75
CA SER A 31 -9.94 -13.48 3.85
C SER A 31 -8.46 -13.67 4.15
N GLY A 32 -7.94 -14.89 4.04
CA GLY A 32 -6.51 -15.18 4.20
C GLY A 32 -5.68 -14.49 3.12
N PHE A 33 -6.13 -14.54 1.86
CA PHE A 33 -5.48 -13.81 0.76
C PHE A 33 -5.42 -12.30 1.04
N VAL A 34 -6.54 -11.70 1.46
CA VAL A 34 -6.59 -10.26 1.76
C VAL A 34 -5.68 -9.91 2.95
N GLN A 35 -5.63 -10.76 3.99
CA GLN A 35 -4.75 -10.55 5.14
C GLN A 35 -3.27 -10.59 4.74
N ASP A 36 -2.88 -11.53 3.89
CA ASP A 36 -1.51 -11.67 3.39
C ASP A 36 -1.10 -10.49 2.51
N ALA A 37 -1.99 -10.04 1.61
CA ALA A 37 -1.78 -8.86 0.80
C ALA A 37 -1.59 -7.59 1.66
N VAL A 38 -2.43 -7.40 2.69
CA VAL A 38 -2.30 -6.27 3.62
C VAL A 38 -0.98 -6.35 4.39
N ALA A 39 -0.60 -7.53 4.88
CA ALA A 39 0.66 -7.71 5.60
C ALA A 39 1.87 -7.40 4.70
N THR A 40 1.83 -7.86 3.44
CA THR A 40 2.88 -7.62 2.45
C THR A 40 3.04 -6.14 2.15
N VAL A 41 1.95 -5.42 1.89
CA VAL A 41 1.99 -3.97 1.61
C VAL A 41 2.50 -3.19 2.82
N LEU A 42 2.07 -3.55 4.04
CA LEU A 42 2.57 -2.89 5.25
C LEU A 42 4.06 -3.14 5.48
N ALA A 43 4.54 -4.35 5.19
CA ALA A 43 5.96 -4.68 5.26
C ALA A 43 6.79 -3.93 4.22
N ASP A 44 6.28 -3.80 2.99
CA ASP A 44 6.93 -3.04 1.92
C ASP A 44 7.04 -1.56 2.27
N VAL A 45 5.94 -0.92 2.69
CA VAL A 45 5.94 0.48 3.13
C VAL A 45 6.93 0.72 4.27
N ALA A 46 7.03 -0.21 5.23
CA ALA A 46 8.02 -0.14 6.30
C ALA A 46 9.46 -0.30 5.76
N GLY A 47 9.65 -1.17 4.77
CA GLY A 47 10.92 -1.38 4.07
C GLY A 47 11.39 -0.13 3.31
N TRP A 48 10.53 0.51 2.52
CA TRP A 48 10.85 1.77 1.84
C TRP A 48 11.21 2.88 2.82
N GLY A 49 10.49 2.99 3.93
CA GLY A 49 10.82 3.96 4.98
C GLY A 49 12.21 3.74 5.57
N ALA A 50 12.59 2.49 5.83
CA ALA A 50 13.92 2.14 6.31
C ALA A 50 15.01 2.44 5.27
N LEU A 51 14.80 2.03 4.01
CA LEU A 51 15.74 2.30 2.91
C LEU A 51 15.94 3.80 2.69
N LEU A 52 14.87 4.59 2.75
CA LEU A 52 14.95 6.04 2.63
C LEU A 52 15.71 6.66 3.81
N ALA A 53 15.47 6.18 5.04
CA ALA A 53 16.18 6.68 6.22
C ALA A 53 17.69 6.42 6.12
N ASP A 54 18.10 5.24 5.69
CA ASP A 54 19.50 4.89 5.48
C ASP A 54 20.14 5.76 4.38
N ALA A 55 19.46 5.91 3.24
CA ALA A 55 19.94 6.77 2.15
C ALA A 55 20.07 8.24 2.56
N LEU A 56 19.12 8.77 3.34
CA LEU A 56 19.19 10.12 3.88
C LEU A 56 20.36 10.26 4.85
N HIS A 57 20.58 9.29 5.74
CA HIS A 57 21.72 9.29 6.65
C HIS A 57 23.06 9.40 5.90
N ASP A 58 23.23 8.62 4.82
CA ASP A 58 24.46 8.59 4.04
C ASP A 58 24.69 9.86 3.20
N THR A 59 23.61 10.56 2.82
CA THR A 59 23.67 11.69 1.88
C THR A 59 23.59 13.08 2.53
N GLY A 60 23.15 13.18 3.80
CA GLY A 60 23.05 14.51 4.45
C GLY A 60 22.20 14.60 5.72
N GLY A 61 21.63 13.49 6.20
CA GLY A 61 20.72 13.45 7.34
C GLY A 61 19.24 13.57 6.97
N PRO A 62 18.34 13.59 7.97
CA PRO A 62 16.90 13.57 7.73
C PRO A 62 16.42 14.79 6.95
N LEU A 63 15.43 14.56 6.07
CA LEU A 63 14.72 15.58 5.29
C LEU A 63 14.16 16.68 6.19
N THR A 64 14.49 17.94 5.90
CA THR A 64 13.90 19.09 6.57
C THR A 64 12.45 19.31 6.14
N ASP A 65 11.68 20.04 6.94
CA ASP A 65 10.27 20.35 6.62
C ASP A 65 10.13 21.12 5.29
N ALA A 66 11.10 21.97 4.95
CA ALA A 66 11.11 22.74 3.71
C ALA A 66 11.36 21.85 2.48
N GLU A 67 12.32 20.92 2.58
CA GLU A 67 12.61 19.96 1.51
C GLU A 67 11.46 18.97 1.30
N ARG A 68 10.77 18.59 2.39
CA ARG A 68 9.58 17.73 2.31
C ARG A 68 8.42 18.45 1.61
N ALA A 69 8.15 19.70 1.97
CA ALA A 69 7.12 20.50 1.32
C ALA A 69 7.39 20.71 -0.18
N TRP A 70 8.65 20.94 -0.54
CA TRP A 70 9.07 21.01 -1.95
C TRP A 70 8.89 19.68 -2.69
N ALA A 71 9.25 18.55 -2.05
CA ALA A 71 9.07 17.23 -2.65
C ALA A 71 7.58 16.90 -2.84
N ASP A 72 6.74 17.21 -1.86
CA ASP A 72 5.29 16.99 -1.95
C ASP A 72 4.66 17.80 -3.11
N GLU A 73 5.12 19.03 -3.34
CA GLU A 73 4.66 19.86 -4.46
C GLU A 73 4.98 19.25 -5.83
N ILE A 74 6.17 18.64 -5.97
CA ILE A 74 6.64 18.09 -7.24
C ILE A 74 6.14 16.66 -7.49
N LEU A 75 5.99 15.87 -6.43
CA LEU A 75 5.68 14.44 -6.51
C LEU A 75 4.18 14.12 -6.42
N SER A 76 3.34 15.10 -6.08
CA SER A 76 1.89 14.91 -6.11
C SER A 76 1.38 14.78 -7.54
N ASP A 77 0.74 13.65 -7.85
CA ASP A 77 -0.01 13.48 -9.10
C ASP A 77 -1.26 14.42 -9.06
N PRO A 78 -1.58 15.20 -10.12
CA PRO A 78 -2.78 16.04 -10.11
C PRO A 78 -4.03 15.19 -9.87
N PRO A 79 -5.01 15.68 -9.11
CA PRO A 79 -6.23 14.93 -8.83
C PRO A 79 -6.90 14.51 -10.15
N PRO A 80 -7.51 13.32 -10.24
CA PRO A 80 -8.16 12.88 -11.47
C PRO A 80 -9.25 13.90 -11.83
N THR A 81 -9.02 14.67 -12.91
CA THR A 81 -10.03 15.52 -13.52
C THR A 81 -11.08 14.61 -14.16
N GLY A 82 -12.09 14.24 -13.37
CA GLY A 82 -13.11 13.29 -13.75
C GLY A 82 -14.37 13.42 -12.90
N SER A 83 -14.98 14.61 -12.90
CA SER A 83 -16.41 14.74 -12.57
C SER A 83 -17.05 15.76 -13.48
N THR A 84 -17.23 15.37 -14.74
CA THR A 84 -18.27 15.94 -15.59
C THR A 84 -19.61 15.57 -14.98
N ARG A 85 -20.40 16.58 -14.60
CA ARG A 85 -21.84 16.45 -14.41
C ARG A 85 -22.52 17.55 -15.19
#